data_AF-A0A3B9L929-F1
#
_entry.id   AF-A0A3B9L929-F1
#
_cell.length_a   1.000
_cell.length_b   1.000
_cell.length_c   1.000
_cell.angle_alpha   90.00
_cell.angle_beta   90.00
_cell.angle_gamma   90.00
#
_symmetry.space_group_name_H-M   'P 1'
#
loop_
_entity.id
_entity.type
_entity.pdbx_description
1 polymer ?
#
loop_
_entity_poly.entity_id
_entity_poly.type
_entity_poly.pdbx_seq_one_letter_code
_entity_poly.pdbx_strand_id
1 'polypeptide(L)'
;GRMDKVQLYTRAWVKRGEDIVQGDFISYDANAEYAEVVGGNKTGNDSGSNGRVKAIIQPKNKQIVPGAAKSSAEPNPVNNLKLNKTLQFNIAPKEE
;
A
#
# COMPACT_ATOMS: atom_id res chain seq x y z
N GLY A 1 -12.82 17.28 -28.42
CA GLY A 1 -12.35 16.05 -27.74
C GLY A 1 -13.35 15.70 -26.67
N ARG A 2 -13.78 14.44 -26.61
CA ARG A 2 -14.52 13.93 -25.44
C ARG A 2 -13.51 13.75 -24.31
N MET A 3 -13.86 14.20 -23.12
CA MET A 3 -12.99 14.06 -21.95
C MET A 3 -13.30 12.71 -21.31
N ASP A 4 -12.49 11.69 -21.62
CA ASP A 4 -12.65 10.33 -21.05
C ASP A 4 -11.96 10.22 -19.69
N LYS A 5 -12.25 11.20 -18.81
CA LYS A 5 -11.80 11.20 -17.41
C LYS A 5 -12.92 10.70 -16.51
N VAL A 6 -12.58 9.79 -15.62
CA VAL A 6 -13.48 9.24 -14.60
C VAL A 6 -12.96 9.65 -13.22
N GLN A 7 -13.86 10.09 -12.36
CA GLN A 7 -13.56 10.47 -10.99
C GLN A 7 -14.33 9.57 -10.04
N LEU A 8 -13.62 8.95 -9.11
CA LEU A 8 -14.17 8.09 -8.07
C LEU A 8 -13.91 8.73 -6.71
N TYR A 9 -14.93 8.70 -5.85
CA TYR A 9 -14.90 9.28 -4.52
C TYR A 9 -15.29 8.23 -3.48
N THR A 10 -14.78 8.40 -2.26
CA THR A 10 -15.13 7.63 -1.06
C THR A 10 -14.93 6.13 -1.26
N ARG A 11 -13.83 5.58 -0.71
CA ARG A 11 -13.44 4.16 -0.89
C ARG A 11 -13.26 3.80 -2.37
N ALA A 12 -12.67 4.72 -3.14
CA ALA A 12 -12.36 4.52 -4.53
C ALA A 12 -11.34 3.38 -4.72
N TRP A 13 -11.56 2.57 -5.75
CA TRP A 13 -10.62 1.51 -6.14
C TRP A 13 -10.59 1.34 -7.66
N VAL A 14 -9.40 0.99 -8.16
CA VAL A 14 -9.17 0.69 -9.57
C VAL A 14 -8.40 -0.62 -9.65
N LYS A 15 -8.74 -1.42 -10.67
CA LYS A 15 -8.05 -2.67 -10.99
C LYS A 15 -7.48 -2.57 -12.41
N ARG A 16 -6.18 -2.82 -12.56
CA ARG A 16 -5.50 -2.95 -13.85
C ARG A 16 -4.89 -4.35 -13.93
N GLY A 17 -5.46 -5.23 -14.74
CA GLY A 17 -5.02 -6.62 -14.78
C GLY A 17 -5.15 -7.29 -13.42
N GLU A 18 -4.02 -7.61 -12.79
CA GLU A 18 -3.95 -8.21 -11.44
C GLU A 18 -3.64 -7.18 -10.35
N ASP A 19 -3.32 -5.95 -10.74
CA ASP A 19 -2.93 -4.89 -9.83
C ASP A 19 -4.17 -4.15 -9.33
N ILE A 20 -4.17 -3.81 -8.04
CA ILE A 20 -5.29 -3.14 -7.37
C ILE A 20 -4.75 -1.92 -6.63
N VAL A 21 -5.39 -0.77 -6.85
CA VAL A 21 -5.08 0.47 -6.14
C VAL A 21 -6.35 1.00 -5.48
N GLN A 22 -6.22 1.44 -4.23
CA GLN A 22 -7.30 1.93 -3.38
C GLN A 22 -6.92 3.28 -2.76
N GLY A 23 -7.89 4.17 -2.67
CA GLY A 23 -7.74 5.49 -2.07
C GLY A 23 -9.08 6.10 -1.70
N ASP A 24 -9.05 7.36 -1.27
CA ASP A 24 -10.27 8.10 -1.00
C ASP A 24 -10.81 8.76 -2.27
N PHE A 25 -9.90 9.26 -3.11
CA PHE A 25 -10.21 9.82 -4.42
C PHE A 25 -9.30 9.21 -5.48
N ILE A 26 -9.88 8.87 -6.64
CA ILE A 26 -9.14 8.41 -7.81
C ILE A 26 -9.63 9.16 -9.04
N SER A 27 -8.70 9.74 -9.81
CA SER A 27 -8.94 10.27 -11.15
C SER A 27 -8.28 9.36 -12.18
N TYR A 28 -9.04 8.89 -13.16
CA TYR A 28 -8.55 8.02 -14.23
C TYR A 28 -8.76 8.65 -15.61
N ASP A 29 -7.70 8.72 -16.41
CA ASP A 29 -7.73 9.11 -17.81
C ASP A 29 -7.61 7.87 -18.70
N ALA A 30 -8.66 7.54 -19.44
CA ALA A 30 -8.69 6.35 -20.28
C ALA A 30 -7.78 6.46 -21.51
N ASN A 31 -7.52 7.68 -22.01
CA ASN A 31 -6.69 7.88 -23.19
C ASN A 31 -5.21 7.68 -22.88
N ALA A 32 -4.77 8.13 -21.70
CA ALA A 32 -3.38 8.02 -21.26
C ALA A 32 -3.12 6.76 -20.41
N GLU A 33 -4.16 5.99 -20.09
CA GLU A 33 -4.12 4.95 -19.07
C GLU A 33 -3.41 5.44 -17.80
N TYR A 34 -3.83 6.58 -17.27
CA TYR A 34 -3.19 7.20 -16.11
C TYR A 34 -4.15 7.34 -14.95
N ALA A 35 -3.73 6.93 -13.75
CA ALA A 35 -4.51 7.04 -12.53
C ALA A 35 -3.77 7.89 -11.49
N GLU A 36 -4.43 8.93 -11.00
CA GLU A 36 -3.99 9.70 -9.84
C GLU A 36 -4.83 9.29 -8.64
N VAL A 37 -4.17 8.97 -7.52
CA VAL A 37 -4.84 8.46 -6.31
C VAL A 37 -4.45 9.32 -5.12
N VAL A 38 -5.48 9.83 -4.43
CA VAL A 38 -5.33 10.68 -3.25
C VAL A 38 -5.87 9.94 -2.03
N GLY A 39 -5.09 9.96 -0.96
CA GLY A 39 -5.49 9.46 0.36
C GLY A 39 -6.34 10.50 1.09
N GLY A 40 -7.37 10.04 1.81
CA GLY A 40 -8.21 10.87 2.67
C GLY A 40 -7.52 11.22 4.00
N ASN A 41 -8.01 12.26 4.65
CA ASN A 41 -7.60 12.57 6.02
C ASN A 41 -8.01 11.44 6.97
N LYS A 42 -7.24 11.20 8.04
CA LYS A 42 -7.64 10.28 9.12
C LYS A 42 -8.83 10.87 9.88
N THR A 43 -10.02 10.72 9.33
CA THR A 43 -11.25 11.21 9.95
C THR A 43 -12.22 10.06 10.10
N GLY A 44 -12.26 9.49 11.31
CA GLY A 44 -13.36 8.65 11.75
C GLY A 44 -13.15 7.15 11.60
N ASN A 45 -13.91 6.44 12.44
CA ASN A 45 -13.92 5.01 12.74
C ASN A 45 -14.35 4.11 11.56
N ASP A 46 -14.09 4.53 10.32
CA ASP A 46 -14.44 3.78 9.12
C ASP A 46 -13.42 2.66 8.91
N SER A 47 -13.76 1.49 9.43
CA SER A 47 -12.97 0.24 9.44
C SER A 47 -12.38 -0.18 8.08
N GLY A 48 -12.81 0.43 6.96
CA GLY A 48 -12.32 0.12 5.62
C GLY A 48 -11.39 1.15 4.96
N SER A 49 -11.26 2.37 5.48
CA SER A 49 -10.53 3.47 4.83
C SER A 49 -9.48 4.02 5.78
N ASN A 50 -8.23 3.55 5.69
CA ASN A 50 -7.13 4.01 6.56
C ASN A 50 -6.69 5.46 6.24
N GLY A 51 -7.44 6.21 5.44
CA GLY A 51 -7.05 7.50 4.85
C GLY A 51 -5.83 7.43 3.92
N ARG A 52 -5.02 6.37 3.99
CA ARG A 52 -3.83 6.20 3.16
C ARG A 52 -4.16 5.46 1.87
N VAL A 53 -3.40 5.78 0.83
CA VAL A 53 -3.41 5.04 -0.43
C VAL A 53 -2.80 3.65 -0.22
N LYS A 54 -3.40 2.64 -0.85
CA LYS A 54 -2.92 1.26 -0.85
C LYS A 54 -2.80 0.76 -2.28
N ALA A 55 -1.66 0.19 -2.64
CA ALA A 55 -1.44 -0.47 -3.92
C ALA A 55 -0.98 -1.93 -3.68
N ILE A 56 -1.56 -2.86 -4.44
CA ILE A 56 -1.17 -4.26 -4.49
C ILE A 56 -0.76 -4.52 -5.94
N ILE A 57 0.52 -4.83 -6.14
CA ILE A 57 1.09 -5.10 -7.46
C ILE A 57 1.54 -6.55 -7.48
N GLN A 58 0.99 -7.34 -8.40
CA GLN A 58 1.31 -8.76 -8.49
C GLN A 58 2.55 -9.00 -9.37
N PRO A 59 3.47 -9.91 -8.96
CA PRO A 59 4.52 -10.37 -9.85
C PRO A 59 3.92 -11.13 -11.03
N LYS A 60 4.35 -10.79 -12.25
CA LYS A 60 3.83 -11.34 -13.52
C LYS A 60 3.95 -12.86 -13.69
N ASN A 61 4.71 -13.54 -12.83
CA ASN A 61 4.95 -14.99 -12.92
C ASN A 61 4.11 -15.79 -11.90
N LYS A 62 3.27 -15.14 -11.09
CA LYS A 62 2.42 -15.85 -10.15
C LYS A 62 1.16 -16.34 -10.87
N GLN A 63 1.27 -17.52 -11.48
CA GLN A 63 0.13 -18.25 -12.02
C GLN A 63 -0.98 -18.32 -10.96
N ILE A 64 -2.13 -17.72 -11.24
CA ILE A 64 -3.33 -17.86 -10.42
C ILE A 64 -3.86 -19.27 -10.67
N VAL A 65 -3.44 -20.22 -9.84
CA VAL A 65 -4.15 -21.50 -9.72
C VAL A 65 -5.45 -21.24 -8.94
N PRO A 66 -6.63 -21.29 -9.57
CA PRO A 66 -7.89 -21.04 -8.88
C PRO A 66 -8.21 -22.27 -8.03
N GLY A 67 -7.82 -22.27 -6.75
CA GLY A 67 -8.09 -23.42 -5.88
C GLY A 67 -7.55 -23.41 -4.44
N ALA A 68 -6.78 -22.40 -4.01
CA ALA A 68 -6.24 -22.39 -2.64
C ALA A 68 -6.91 -21.32 -1.77
N ALA A 69 -8.21 -21.47 -1.54
CA ALA A 69 -8.87 -20.84 -0.40
C ALA A 69 -9.12 -21.92 0.67
N LYS A 70 -8.42 -21.76 1.81
CA LYS A 70 -8.62 -22.35 3.15
C LYS A 70 -7.84 -23.62 3.52
N SER A 71 -6.69 -23.42 4.17
CA SER A 71 -6.28 -24.12 5.42
C SER A 71 -5.17 -23.27 6.09
N SER A 72 -5.51 -22.41 7.05
CA SER A 72 -5.31 -22.65 8.49
C SER A 72 -3.85 -22.95 8.90
N ALA A 73 -3.12 -21.93 9.36
CA ALA A 73 -2.19 -22.00 10.49
C ALA A 73 -1.77 -20.59 10.94
N GLU A 74 -1.76 -20.39 12.26
CA GLU A 74 -1.42 -19.20 13.05
C GLU A 74 0.05 -18.71 12.89
N PRO A 75 0.43 -17.57 13.52
CA PRO A 75 1.43 -16.64 13.00
C PRO A 75 2.84 -17.00 13.48
N ASN A 76 3.85 -16.62 12.70
CA ASN A 76 5.21 -16.47 13.21
C ASN A 76 5.79 -15.14 12.71
N PRO A 77 6.00 -14.13 13.58
CA PRO A 77 6.63 -12.89 13.17
C PRO A 77 8.15 -13.10 13.13
N VAL A 78 8.70 -13.35 11.94
CA VAL A 78 10.15 -13.26 11.75
C VAL A 78 10.52 -11.78 11.61
N ASN A 79 10.71 -11.16 12.77
CA ASN A 79 11.40 -9.90 12.97
C ASN A 79 12.82 -10.01 12.39
N ASN A 80 13.00 -9.67 11.13
CA ASN A 80 14.32 -9.46 10.55
C ASN A 80 14.69 -7.97 10.64
N LEU A 81 14.91 -7.49 11.86
CA LEU A 81 15.68 -6.27 12.12
C LEU A 81 16.97 -6.64 12.84
N LYS A 82 17.97 -7.07 12.06
CA LYS A 82 19.35 -7.18 12.55
C LYS A 82 19.93 -5.77 12.64
N LEU A 83 19.73 -5.12 13.79
CA LEU A 83 20.37 -3.86 14.12
C LEU A 83 21.84 -4.16 14.48
N ASN A 84 22.75 -3.89 13.56
CA ASN A 84 24.19 -3.86 13.80
C ASN A 84 24.53 -2.68 14.73
N LYS A 85 24.32 -2.86 16.04
CA LYS A 85 24.67 -1.89 17.06
C LYS A 85 26.15 -1.98 17.42
N THR A 86 27.00 -1.49 16.52
CA THR A 86 28.37 -1.04 16.87
C THR A 86 28.61 0.33 16.25
N LEU A 87 28.14 1.35 16.94
CA LEU A 87 28.73 2.69 16.88
C LEU A 87 28.86 3.14 18.34
N GLN A 88 29.96 2.72 18.95
CA GLN A 88 30.41 3.24 20.24
C GLN A 88 30.89 4.68 19.99
N PHE A 89 30.09 5.66 20.38
CA PHE A 89 30.57 7.03 20.51
C PHE A 89 31.26 7.14 21.87
N ASN A 90 32.59 7.12 21.84
CA ASN A 90 33.41 7.47 23.01
C ASN A 90 33.19 8.95 23.31
N ILE A 91 32.38 9.24 24.31
CA ILE A 91 32.31 10.56 24.94
C ILE A 91 33.02 10.40 26.27
N ALA A 92 34.29 10.80 26.31
CA ALA A 92 35.03 10.94 27.56
C ALA A 92 34.56 12.22 28.27
N PRO A 93 34.18 12.18 29.55
CA PRO A 93 34.27 13.36 30.40
C PRO A 93 35.73 13.51 30.84
N LYS A 94 36.33 14.64 30.47
CA LYS A 94 37.61 15.13 30.96
C LYS A 94 37.31 16.16 32.05
N GLU A 95 38.09 16.12 33.13
CA GLU A 95 38.19 17.11 34.23
C GLU A 95 36.97 17.11 35.19
N GLU A 96 37.12 17.12 36.52
CA GLU A 96 38.17 17.65 37.42
C GLU A 96 38.28 16.78 38.69
#